data_AF-A0A4S8QME6-F1
#
_entry.id   AF-A0A4S8QME6-F1
#
_cell.length_a   1.000
_cell.length_b   1.000
_cell.length_c   1.000
_cell.angle_alpha   90.00
_cell.angle_beta   90.00
_cell.angle_gamma   90.00
#
_symmetry.space_group_name_H-M   'P 1'
#
loop_
_entity.id
_entity.type
_entity.pdbx_description
1 polymer ?
#
loop_
_entity_poly.entity_id
_entity_poly.type
_entity_poly.pdbx_seq_one_letter_code
_entity_poly.pdbx_strand_id
1 'polypeptide(L)'
;MKSRSEATTYTSTTSAQLTLPANRINCVNQMVFDQRTSLPYTAKVKVVPRLRFQNGYTIWGGGGSYASNPNTAARKPAFKQSDRVYCSSHQSTFEFRRTDEIRDDAVANADPWEWKLAMERGYSLGYYLDDLTTASNYEVYVKGKWEGITGKYAVTTVTPKNTMTTLLPPS
;
A
#
# COMPACT_ATOMS: atom_id res chain seq x y z
N MET A 1 -4.58 -9.19 17.25
CA MET A 1 -4.91 -9.00 15.82
C MET A 1 -5.65 -10.22 15.34
N LYS A 2 -6.92 -10.11 14.93
CA LYS A 2 -7.64 -11.21 14.28
C LYS A 2 -7.16 -11.28 12.83
N SER A 3 -6.59 -12.41 12.39
CA SER A 3 -6.29 -12.63 10.98
C SER A 3 -7.61 -12.71 10.22
N ARG A 4 -7.79 -11.80 9.25
CA ARG A 4 -8.94 -11.83 8.37
C ARG A 4 -8.63 -12.88 7.29
N SER A 5 -9.28 -14.03 7.38
CA SER A 5 -9.28 -15.01 6.29
C SER A 5 -10.38 -14.58 5.32
N GLU A 6 -9.99 -14.18 4.11
CA GLU A 6 -10.92 -14.01 3.00
C GLU A 6 -11.09 -15.36 2.32
N ALA A 7 -12.32 -15.83 2.23
CA ALA A 7 -12.67 -17.04 1.50
C ALA A 7 -13.14 -16.64 0.11
N THR A 8 -12.38 -17.03 -0.91
CA THR A 8 -12.76 -16.84 -2.31
C THR A 8 -13.25 -18.16 -2.90
N THR A 9 -14.41 -18.16 -3.53
CA THR A 9 -14.93 -19.33 -4.24
C THR A 9 -14.41 -19.34 -5.68
N TYR A 10 -13.79 -20.45 -6.07
CA TYR A 10 -13.37 -20.71 -7.45
C TYR A 10 -14.12 -21.94 -7.97
N THR A 11 -14.80 -21.78 -9.11
CA THR A 11 -15.43 -22.89 -9.83
C THR A 11 -14.49 -23.37 -10.92
N SER A 12 -14.19 -24.67 -10.94
CA SER A 12 -13.42 -25.31 -12.00
C SER A 12 -14.25 -26.44 -12.62
N THR A 13 -14.37 -26.43 -13.94
CA THR A 13 -15.06 -27.48 -14.69
C THR A 13 -14.03 -28.37 -15.38
N THR A 14 -14.11 -29.67 -15.16
CA THR A 14 -13.26 -30.65 -15.84
C THR A 14 -14.12 -31.64 -16.59
N SER A 15 -13.74 -31.94 -17.83
CA SER A 15 -14.44 -32.90 -18.70
C SER A 15 -13.43 -33.91 -19.24
N ALA A 16 -13.80 -35.18 -19.26
CA ALA A 16 -13.02 -36.24 -19.88
C ALA A 16 -13.90 -37.04 -20.84
N GLN A 17 -13.42 -37.30 -22.05
CA GLN A 17 -14.05 -38.22 -22.99
C GLN A 17 -13.37 -39.58 -22.88
N LEU A 18 -14.15 -40.62 -22.62
CA LEU A 18 -13.67 -41.96 -22.33
C LEU A 18 -14.35 -42.96 -23.26
N THR A 19 -13.57 -43.76 -23.99
CA THR A 19 -14.11 -44.85 -24.81
C THR A 19 -14.34 -46.07 -23.94
N LEU A 20 -15.60 -46.48 -23.81
CA LEU A 20 -15.98 -47.64 -23.01
C LEU A 20 -16.19 -48.86 -23.92
N PRO A 21 -15.61 -50.04 -23.61
CA PRO A 21 -15.87 -51.26 -24.36
C PRO A 21 -17.31 -51.72 -24.17
N ALA A 22 -17.89 -52.26 -25.25
CA ALA A 22 -19.25 -52.80 -25.24
C ALA A 22 -19.40 -53.97 -24.24
N ASN A 23 -20.59 -54.13 -23.67
CA ASN A 23 -20.97 -55.22 -22.76
C ASN A 23 -20.10 -55.35 -21.50
N ARG A 24 -19.46 -54.26 -21.04
CA ARG A 24 -18.73 -54.22 -19.76
C ARG A 24 -19.29 -53.15 -18.83
N ILE A 25 -19.33 -53.47 -17.54
CA ILE A 25 -19.57 -52.48 -16.48
C ILE A 25 -18.23 -51.80 -16.19
N ASN A 26 -18.21 -50.47 -16.26
CA ASN A 26 -17.04 -49.65 -15.94
C ASN A 26 -17.35 -48.80 -14.71
N CYS A 27 -16.39 -48.70 -13.79
CA CYS A 27 -16.44 -47.76 -12.67
C CYS A 27 -15.64 -46.51 -13.05
N VAL A 28 -16.28 -45.34 -13.03
CA VAL A 28 -15.63 -44.04 -13.24
C VAL A 28 -15.45 -43.39 -11.88
N ASN A 29 -14.22 -43.08 -11.51
CA ASN A 29 -13.89 -42.36 -10.28
C ASN A 29 -13.27 -41.01 -10.64
N GLN A 30 -13.75 -39.94 -10.01
CA GLN A 30 -13.15 -38.61 -10.12
C GLN A 30 -12.64 -38.18 -8.75
N MET A 31 -11.35 -37.86 -8.66
CA MET A 31 -10.70 -37.33 -7.47
C MET A 31 -10.33 -35.88 -7.72
N VAL A 32 -10.64 -34.99 -6.78
CA VAL A 32 -10.27 -33.57 -6.84
C VAL A 32 -9.35 -33.26 -5.69
N PHE A 33 -8.23 -32.61 -5.99
CA PHE A 33 -7.20 -32.27 -5.03
C PHE A 33 -6.99 -30.76 -4.97
N ASP A 34 -6.82 -30.24 -3.76
CA ASP A 34 -6.44 -28.86 -3.52
C ASP A 34 -4.91 -28.73 -3.43
N GLN A 35 -4.33 -27.87 -4.24
CA GLN A 35 -2.93 -27.51 -4.13
C GLN A 35 -2.78 -26.34 -3.15
N ARG A 36 -2.31 -26.65 -1.94
CA ARG A 36 -1.92 -25.65 -0.94
C ARG A 36 -0.54 -25.10 -1.24
N THR A 37 -0.41 -23.78 -1.21
CA THR A 37 0.85 -23.08 -1.44
C THR A 37 1.12 -22.11 -0.30
N SER A 38 2.39 -22.00 0.06
CA SER A 38 2.89 -21.14 1.13
C SER A 38 4.08 -20.35 0.59
N LEU A 39 3.98 -19.03 0.57
CA LEU A 39 5.01 -18.14 0.02
C LEU A 39 5.44 -17.13 1.09
N PRO A 40 6.69 -17.18 1.60
CA PRO A 40 7.23 -16.11 2.41
C PRO A 40 7.41 -14.85 1.55
N TYR A 41 7.13 -13.69 2.12
CA TYR A 41 7.33 -12.41 1.44
C TYR A 41 7.92 -11.36 2.37
N THR A 42 8.61 -10.39 1.77
CA THR A 42 9.01 -9.14 2.43
C THR A 42 8.43 -7.98 1.64
N ALA A 43 7.48 -7.28 2.25
CA ALA A 43 6.88 -6.08 1.67
C ALA A 43 7.66 -4.85 2.15
N LYS A 44 7.96 -3.96 1.22
CA LYS A 44 8.56 -2.65 1.50
C LYS A 44 7.43 -1.62 1.61
N VAL A 45 7.27 -1.01 2.78
CA VAL A 45 6.23 -0.02 3.07
C VAL A 45 6.88 1.36 3.18
N LYS A 46 6.46 2.30 2.34
CA LYS A 46 6.84 3.71 2.45
C LYS A 46 5.95 4.37 3.51
N VAL A 47 6.56 4.94 4.54
CA VAL A 47 5.87 5.78 5.52
C VAL A 47 6.03 7.23 5.09
N VAL A 48 4.93 7.97 5.03
CA VAL A 48 4.95 9.39 4.71
C VAL A 48 4.40 10.16 5.91
N PRO A 49 5.28 10.65 6.81
CA PRO A 49 4.83 11.39 7.97
C PRO A 49 4.19 12.74 7.58
N ARG A 50 3.32 13.22 8.46
CA ARG A 50 2.85 14.61 8.45
C ARG A 50 3.51 15.32 9.63
N LEU A 51 4.15 16.44 9.37
CA LEU A 51 4.84 17.21 10.40
C LEU A 51 3.97 18.35 10.88
N ARG A 52 4.12 18.68 12.16
CA ARG A 52 3.52 19.87 12.77
C ARG A 52 4.47 20.46 13.79
N PHE A 53 4.69 21.76 13.73
CA PHE A 53 5.35 22.46 14.84
C PHE A 53 4.38 22.63 16.01
N GLN A 54 4.83 22.27 17.21
CA GLN A 54 4.03 22.33 18.43
C GLN A 54 4.76 23.12 19.51
N ASN A 55 4.00 23.75 20.41
CA ASN A 55 4.51 24.43 21.61
C ASN A 55 5.56 25.52 21.35
N GLY A 56 5.58 26.10 20.13
CA GLY A 56 6.52 27.14 19.73
C GLY A 56 5.83 28.39 19.20
N TYR A 57 6.64 29.34 18.72
CA TYR A 57 6.17 30.56 18.08
C TYR A 57 7.16 31.00 17.00
N THR A 58 6.70 31.77 16.01
CA THR A 58 7.60 32.44 15.05
C THR A 58 8.39 33.55 15.76
N ILE A 59 9.71 33.54 15.63
CA ILE A 59 10.55 34.63 16.15
C ILE A 59 10.27 35.93 15.38
N TRP A 60 10.48 37.08 16.04
CA TRP A 60 10.37 38.38 15.38
C TRP A 60 11.38 38.47 14.23
N GLY A 61 10.90 38.82 13.03
CA GLY A 61 11.74 38.91 11.85
C GLY A 61 12.29 37.56 11.33
N GLY A 62 11.69 36.43 11.73
CA GLY A 62 12.11 35.11 11.29
C GLY A 62 10.98 34.18 10.84
N GLY A 63 11.32 33.33 9.88
CA GLY A 63 10.72 32.03 9.62
C GLY A 63 9.37 31.95 8.90
N GLY A 64 8.64 33.03 8.66
CA GLY A 64 7.34 32.97 7.96
C GLY A 64 6.46 34.18 8.21
N SER A 65 6.66 34.86 9.35
CA SER A 65 6.07 36.16 9.66
C SER A 65 6.95 37.31 9.24
N TYR A 66 6.81 37.71 7.97
CA TYR A 66 7.63 38.77 7.38
C TYR A 66 6.85 40.01 6.94
N ALA A 67 5.56 40.10 7.24
CA ALA A 67 4.80 41.34 7.02
C ALA A 67 5.39 42.55 7.77
N SER A 68 6.27 42.35 8.76
CA SER A 68 6.88 43.40 9.60
C SER A 68 8.37 43.65 9.44
N ASN A 69 9.08 43.01 8.51
CA ASN A 69 10.49 43.38 8.27
C ASN A 69 10.52 44.45 7.16
N PRO A 70 10.79 45.74 7.48
CA PRO A 70 10.64 46.86 6.55
C PRO A 70 11.56 46.77 5.31
N ASN A 71 12.55 45.87 5.33
CA ASN A 71 13.51 45.66 4.26
C ASN A 71 13.28 44.36 3.45
N THR A 72 12.12 43.71 3.58
CA THR A 72 11.81 42.48 2.81
C THR A 72 10.43 42.55 2.17
N ALA A 73 10.33 42.11 0.91
CA ALA A 73 9.09 42.11 0.12
C ALA A 73 8.10 40.96 0.46
N ALA A 74 8.40 40.15 1.47
CA ALA A 74 7.59 38.99 1.85
C ALA A 74 6.25 39.41 2.48
N ARG A 75 5.12 38.94 1.91
CA ARG A 75 3.76 39.41 2.24
C ARG A 75 2.72 38.26 2.16
N LYS A 76 2.96 37.14 2.86
CA LYS A 76 1.93 36.10 3.00
C LYS A 76 0.92 36.45 4.09
N PRO A 77 -0.39 36.22 3.85
CA PRO A 77 -1.47 36.69 4.74
C PRO A 77 -1.51 35.98 6.10
N ALA A 78 -0.92 34.80 6.22
CA ALA A 78 -0.96 33.98 7.43
C ALA A 78 -0.18 34.57 8.62
N PHE A 79 0.74 35.50 8.35
CA PHE A 79 1.63 36.02 9.37
C PHE A 79 1.69 37.55 9.31
N LYS A 80 0.83 38.20 10.11
CA LYS A 80 0.68 39.67 10.16
C LYS A 80 1.78 40.34 10.99
N GLN A 81 1.89 41.64 10.80
CA GLN A 81 2.95 42.54 11.28
C GLN A 81 3.19 42.42 12.81
N SER A 82 4.47 42.33 13.18
CA SER A 82 5.10 42.56 14.50
C SER A 82 4.90 41.56 15.63
N ASP A 83 3.91 40.67 15.58
CA ASP A 83 3.64 39.77 16.71
C ASP A 83 4.21 38.36 16.53
N ARG A 84 4.65 37.77 17.65
CA ARG A 84 4.98 36.34 17.73
C ARG A 84 3.71 35.54 17.43
N VAL A 85 3.71 34.76 16.34
CA VAL A 85 2.60 33.86 16.02
C VAL A 85 2.85 32.54 16.74
N TYR A 86 2.04 32.24 17.75
CA TYR A 86 2.14 31.01 18.52
C TYR A 86 1.47 29.85 17.79
N CYS A 87 2.11 28.67 17.82
CA CYS A 87 1.60 27.45 17.20
C CYS A 87 0.23 27.04 17.78
N SER A 88 0.01 27.30 19.07
CA SER A 88 -1.25 27.01 19.75
C SER A 88 -2.44 27.81 19.20
N SER A 89 -2.19 29.01 18.68
CA SER A 89 -3.23 29.93 18.20
C SER A 89 -3.53 29.78 16.71
N HIS A 90 -2.62 29.18 15.92
CA HIS A 90 -2.72 29.06 14.46
C HIS A 90 -2.32 27.66 13.97
N GLN A 91 -2.91 26.62 14.56
CA GLN A 91 -2.48 25.22 14.35
C GLN A 91 -2.38 24.81 12.86
N SER A 92 -3.37 25.18 12.05
CA SER A 92 -3.40 24.84 10.62
C SER A 92 -2.26 25.47 9.82
N THR A 93 -1.72 26.60 10.27
CA THR A 93 -0.57 27.26 9.63
C THR A 93 0.75 26.52 9.88
N PHE A 94 0.85 25.83 11.03
CA PHE A 94 2.05 25.06 11.43
C PHE A 94 1.97 23.58 11.09
N GLU A 95 0.92 23.16 10.39
CA GLU A 95 0.72 21.81 9.87
C GLU A 95 1.15 21.72 8.42
N PHE A 96 2.04 20.78 8.13
CA PHE A 96 2.45 20.47 6.76
C PHE A 96 1.52 19.41 6.15
N ARG A 97 1.32 19.44 4.83
CA ARG A 97 0.49 18.44 4.13
C ARG A 97 1.08 17.04 4.30
N ARG A 98 2.22 16.76 3.68
CA ARG A 98 2.96 15.51 3.74
C ARG A 98 4.43 15.81 3.53
N THR A 99 5.34 15.11 4.20
CA THR A 99 6.77 15.39 4.06
C THR A 99 7.27 15.30 2.63
N ASP A 100 6.77 14.34 1.84
CA ASP A 100 7.16 14.18 0.43
C ASP A 100 6.64 15.26 -0.51
N GLU A 101 5.76 16.14 -0.03
CA GLU A 101 5.20 17.28 -0.79
C GLU A 101 5.78 18.63 -0.31
N ILE A 102 6.49 18.67 0.84
CA ILE A 102 7.04 19.93 1.39
C ILE A 102 8.06 20.55 0.43
N ARG A 103 8.84 19.75 -0.30
CA ARG A 103 9.81 20.27 -1.28
C ARG A 103 9.11 21.00 -2.41
N ASP A 104 8.02 20.44 -2.92
CA ASP A 104 7.23 21.04 -3.99
C ASP A 104 6.56 22.34 -3.51
N ASP A 105 5.98 22.32 -2.31
CA ASP A 105 5.43 23.52 -1.67
C ASP A 105 6.52 24.60 -1.49
N ALA A 106 7.76 24.20 -1.17
CA ALA A 106 8.87 25.13 -1.02
C ALA A 106 9.35 25.75 -2.33
N VAL A 107 9.48 24.95 -3.39
CA VAL A 107 9.83 25.42 -4.73
C VAL A 107 8.74 26.34 -5.29
N ALA A 108 7.48 26.00 -5.06
CA ALA A 108 6.33 26.80 -5.49
C ALA A 108 6.13 28.08 -4.65
N ASN A 109 6.87 28.25 -3.54
CA ASN A 109 6.64 29.31 -2.55
C ASN A 109 5.17 29.33 -2.06
N ALA A 110 4.63 28.14 -1.82
CA ALA A 110 3.24 27.92 -1.45
C ALA A 110 2.92 28.51 -0.07
N ASP A 111 1.69 29.01 0.07
CA ASP A 111 1.17 29.47 1.35
C ASP A 111 1.16 28.34 2.39
N PRO A 112 1.33 28.65 3.69
CA PRO A 112 1.45 29.98 4.29
C PRO A 112 2.88 30.53 4.40
N TRP A 113 3.91 29.76 4.02
CA TRP A 113 5.30 30.05 4.32
C TRP A 113 6.03 30.78 3.16
N GLU A 114 6.97 31.67 3.48
CA GLU A 114 7.83 32.34 2.50
C GLU A 114 9.12 31.53 2.27
N TRP A 115 8.96 30.40 1.58
CA TRP A 115 10.02 29.45 1.31
C TRP A 115 11.17 30.03 0.47
N LYS A 116 10.89 30.88 -0.52
CA LYS A 116 11.94 31.51 -1.35
C LYS A 116 12.88 32.35 -0.50
N LEU A 117 12.33 33.24 0.32
CA LEU A 117 13.12 34.07 1.23
C LEU A 117 13.85 33.22 2.28
N ALA A 118 13.22 32.14 2.76
CA ALA A 118 13.86 31.21 3.70
C ALA A 118 15.07 30.48 3.06
N MET A 119 14.94 30.06 1.80
CA MET A 119 16.03 29.42 1.04
C MET A 119 17.14 30.41 0.66
N GLU A 120 16.82 31.68 0.37
CA GLU A 120 17.82 32.73 0.12
C GLU A 120 18.71 33.01 1.33
N ARG A 121 18.14 32.95 2.54
CA ARG A 121 18.85 33.24 3.79
C ARG A 121 19.51 32.02 4.41
N GLY A 122 18.90 30.84 4.22
CA GLY A 122 19.38 29.58 4.75
C GLY A 122 19.87 28.67 3.63
N TYR A 123 21.16 28.79 3.27
CA TYR A 123 21.76 28.00 2.19
C TYR A 123 21.60 26.48 2.38
N SER A 124 21.52 26.00 3.63
CA SER A 124 21.33 24.58 3.97
C SER A 124 19.87 24.13 3.97
N LEU A 125 18.89 25.03 3.85
CA LEU A 125 17.48 24.68 3.93
C LEU A 125 17.05 23.72 2.81
N GLY A 126 17.56 23.94 1.59
CA GLY A 126 17.30 23.03 0.47
C GLY A 126 17.73 21.59 0.78
N TYR A 127 18.94 21.43 1.34
CA TYR A 127 19.46 20.12 1.75
C TYR A 127 18.58 19.44 2.81
N TYR A 128 18.12 20.19 3.82
CA TYR A 128 17.22 19.62 4.84
C TYR A 128 15.86 19.22 4.29
N LEU A 129 15.33 19.97 3.32
CA LEU A 129 14.09 19.59 2.63
C LEU A 129 14.28 18.34 1.77
N ASP A 130 15.43 18.21 1.10
CA ASP A 130 15.76 17.02 0.31
C ASP A 130 15.89 15.79 1.23
N ASP A 131 16.52 15.92 2.41
CA ASP A 131 16.62 14.84 3.39
C ASP A 131 15.25 14.45 3.99
N LEU A 132 14.40 15.44 4.28
CA LEU A 132 13.02 15.21 4.77
C LEU A 132 12.12 14.52 3.73
N THR A 133 12.40 14.70 2.44
CA THR A 133 11.59 14.15 1.34
C THR A 133 12.15 12.84 0.79
N THR A 134 13.36 12.47 1.22
CA THR A 134 14.02 11.23 0.81
C THR A 134 13.23 10.03 1.31
N ALA A 135 12.60 9.32 0.37
CA ALA A 135 11.70 8.20 0.66
C ALA A 135 12.39 7.09 1.49
N SER A 136 13.68 6.82 1.24
CA SER A 136 14.44 5.79 1.94
C SER A 136 14.62 6.04 3.43
N ASN A 137 14.47 7.27 3.89
CA ASN A 137 14.56 7.61 5.31
C ASN A 137 13.34 7.11 6.12
N TYR A 138 12.25 6.75 5.44
CA TYR A 138 10.99 6.34 6.08
C TYR A 138 10.46 5.00 5.55
N GLU A 139 11.35 4.08 5.23
CA GLU A 139 11.00 2.75 4.74
C GLU A 139 10.96 1.72 5.87
N VAL A 140 9.89 0.94 5.92
CA VAL A 140 9.75 -0.18 6.85
C VAL A 140 9.54 -1.46 6.07
N TYR A 141 10.24 -2.52 6.48
CA TYR A 141 10.13 -3.84 5.87
C TYR A 141 9.20 -4.71 6.71
N VAL A 142 8.10 -5.15 6.11
CA VAL A 142 7.14 -6.06 6.73
C VAL A 142 7.34 -7.45 6.17
N LYS A 143 7.80 -8.36 7.01
CA LYS A 143 7.90 -9.78 6.66
C LYS A 143 6.56 -10.46 6.93
N GLY A 144 6.16 -11.31 6.01
CA GLY A 144 4.93 -12.08 6.13
C GLY A 144 5.01 -13.40 5.39
N LYS A 145 3.92 -14.14 5.48
CA LYS A 145 3.74 -15.41 4.80
C LYS A 145 2.34 -15.41 4.21
N TRP A 146 2.26 -15.64 2.91
CA TRP A 146 1.00 -15.90 2.24
C TRP A 146 0.73 -17.40 2.26
N GLU A 147 -0.48 -17.79 2.63
CA GLU A 147 -0.93 -19.18 2.59
C GLU A 147 -2.29 -19.24 1.89
N GLY A 148 -2.43 -20.12 0.90
CA GLY A 148 -3.66 -20.25 0.15
C GLY A 148 -3.69 -21.47 -0.76
N ILE A 149 -4.86 -21.76 -1.32
CA ILE A 149 -5.04 -22.77 -2.36
C ILE A 149 -4.83 -22.08 -3.71
N THR A 150 -3.77 -22.45 -4.44
CA THR A 150 -3.41 -21.83 -5.74
C THR A 150 -3.91 -22.61 -6.94
N GLY A 151 -4.34 -23.85 -6.72
CA GLY A 151 -4.81 -24.72 -7.79
C GLY A 151 -5.72 -25.81 -7.27
N LYS A 152 -6.58 -26.28 -8.18
CA LYS A 152 -7.36 -27.50 -8.03
C LYS A 152 -7.06 -28.37 -9.24
N TYR A 153 -6.78 -29.66 -9.02
CA TYR A 153 -6.61 -30.60 -10.11
C TYR A 153 -7.56 -31.78 -9.93
N ALA A 154 -8.14 -32.24 -11.03
CA ALA A 154 -9.03 -33.39 -11.05
C ALA A 154 -8.37 -34.54 -11.82
N VAL A 155 -8.43 -35.74 -11.24
CA VAL A 155 -7.98 -36.98 -11.87
C VAL A 155 -9.19 -37.87 -12.06
N THR A 156 -9.45 -38.26 -13.31
CA THR A 156 -10.52 -39.20 -13.64
C THR A 156 -9.90 -40.55 -13.99
N THR A 157 -10.28 -41.60 -13.28
CA THR A 157 -9.86 -42.98 -13.55
C THR A 157 -11.05 -43.84 -13.94
N VAL A 158 -10.81 -44.78 -14.85
CA VAL A 158 -11.80 -45.78 -15.28
C VAL A 158 -11.26 -47.16 -14.96
N THR A 159 -12.01 -47.93 -14.19
CA THR A 159 -11.67 -49.32 -13.88
C THR A 159 -12.74 -50.24 -14.44
N PRO A 160 -12.39 -51.18 -15.34
CA PRO A 160 -13.34 -52.19 -15.79
C PRO A 160 -13.67 -53.12 -14.61
N LYS A 161 -14.96 -53.37 -14.37
CA LYS A 161 -15.39 -54.46 -13.49
C LYS A 161 -15.48 -55.73 -14.34
N ASN A 162 -14.85 -56.82 -13.88
CA ASN A 162 -15.08 -58.14 -14.47
C ASN A 162 -16.56 -58.51 -14.29
N THR A 163 -17.31 -58.58 -15.38
CA THR A 163 -18.66 -59.11 -15.40
C THR A 163 -18.56 -60.63 -15.29
N MET A 164 -19.11 -61.23 -14.23
CA MET A 164 -19.52 -62.64 -14.32
C MET A 164 -20.66 -62.70 -15.33
N THR A 165 -20.36 -63.20 -16.53
CA THR A 165 -21.35 -63.42 -17.59
C THR A 165 -22.27 -64.56 -17.16
N THR A 166 -23.48 -64.26 -16.69
CA THR A 166 -24.54 -65.27 -16.65
C THR A 166 -25.10 -65.39 -18.07
N LEU A 167 -24.69 -66.43 -18.79
CA LEU A 167 -25.26 -66.78 -20.09
C LEU A 167 -26.73 -67.19 -19.88
N LEU A 168 -27.67 -66.47 -20.49
CA LEU A 168 -29.03 -66.97 -20.65
C LEU A 168 -29.04 -67.97 -21.81
N PRO A 169 -29.72 -69.13 -21.67
CA PRO A 169 -29.74 -70.15 -22.71
C PRO A 169 -30.53 -69.67 -23.94
N PRO A 170 -30.18 -70.17 -25.14
CA PRO A 170 -30.81 -69.76 -26.39
C PRO A 170 -32.25 -70.28 -26.48
N SER A 171 -33.15 -69.43 -26.97
CA SER A 171 -34.50 -69.77 -27.44
C SER A 171 -34.48 -70.11 -28.93
#